data_AF-A0A8J6K513-F1
#
_entry.id   AF-A0A8J6K513-F1
#
_cell.length_a   1.000
_cell.length_b   1.000
_cell.length_c   1.000
_cell.angle_alpha   90.00
_cell.angle_beta   90.00
_cell.angle_gamma   90.00
#
_symmetry.space_group_name_H-M   'P 1'
#
loop_
_entity.id
_entity.type
_entity.pdbx_description
1 polymer ?
#
loop_
_entity_poly.entity_id
_entity_poly.type
_entity_poly.pdbx_seq_one_letter_code
_entity_poly.pdbx_strand_id
1 'polypeptide(L)'
;MLSLVTFTETWSPEDMLILLKNMKSIIPSQDISKFKTTESHMDWNDLAFKNFTGPMCRQKWVEISSEVRKFWTVSEIVHDAEERVTNLYKGKKLKKHPKFPKKPLAPYFRFFIEKKAQYVKLHPEMSNLDLSKILSKDYKELPDEEKMKYIQDFQDEKQEFEKNIAKFREEHPDLMPTRKSVRETQDPPQKEEEEDEEENLP
;
A
#
# COMPACT_ATOMS: atom_id res chain seq x y z
N MET A 1 -24.47 -31.68 48.21
CA MET A 1 -23.98 -30.67 47.25
C MET A 1 -22.49 -30.52 47.47
N LEU A 2 -21.68 -31.07 46.55
CA LEU A 2 -20.23 -30.92 46.60
C LEU A 2 -19.88 -29.52 46.11
N SER A 3 -19.31 -28.70 47.00
CA SER A 3 -18.83 -27.36 46.69
C SER A 3 -17.72 -27.45 45.64
N LEU A 4 -17.97 -26.93 44.44
CA LEU A 4 -16.93 -26.70 43.44
C LEU A 4 -16.02 -25.59 43.98
N VAL A 5 -14.87 -25.98 44.51
CA VAL A 5 -13.75 -25.06 44.71
C VAL A 5 -13.30 -24.64 43.33
N THR A 6 -13.70 -23.45 42.86
CA THR A 6 -13.10 -22.85 41.68
C THR A 6 -11.68 -22.47 42.07
N PHE A 7 -10.72 -23.35 41.76
CA PHE A 7 -9.30 -23.06 41.87
C PHE A 7 -9.00 -21.92 40.90
N THR A 8 -8.97 -20.69 41.40
CA THR A 8 -8.45 -19.56 40.64
C THR A 8 -6.95 -19.76 40.53
N GLU A 9 -6.50 -20.40 39.46
CA GLU A 9 -5.09 -20.53 39.16
C GLU A 9 -4.46 -19.14 39.14
N THR A 10 -3.53 -18.96 40.08
CA THR A 10 -2.81 -17.71 40.25
C THR A 10 -1.72 -17.64 39.19
N TRP A 11 -1.68 -16.54 38.46
CA TRP A 11 -0.64 -16.29 37.47
C TRP A 11 0.65 -15.89 38.18
N SER A 12 1.74 -16.61 37.91
CA SER A 12 3.08 -16.20 38.35
C SER A 12 3.67 -15.13 37.41
N PRO A 13 4.67 -14.35 37.86
CA PRO A 13 5.45 -13.48 36.97
C PRO A 13 6.03 -14.22 35.76
N GLU A 14 6.48 -15.45 35.95
CA GLU A 14 7.01 -16.30 34.89
C GLU A 14 5.94 -16.64 33.85
N ASP A 15 4.71 -16.94 34.28
CA ASP A 15 3.59 -17.20 33.37
C ASP A 15 3.23 -15.97 32.53
N MET A 16 3.23 -14.80 33.15
CA MET A 16 3.00 -13.54 32.44
C MET A 16 4.08 -13.27 31.40
N LEU A 17 5.35 -13.55 31.72
CA LEU A 17 6.45 -13.41 30.77
C LEU A 17 6.38 -14.44 29.63
N ILE A 18 5.91 -15.66 29.88
CA ILE A 18 5.67 -16.66 28.83
C ILE A 18 4.58 -16.18 27.87
N LEU A 19 3.46 -15.66 28.39
CA LEU A 19 2.41 -15.06 27.56
C LEU A 19 2.97 -13.95 26.66
N LEU A 20 3.70 -12.99 27.24
CA LEU A 20 4.28 -11.88 26.48
C LEU A 20 5.31 -12.34 25.43
N LYS A 21 6.09 -13.38 25.75
CA LYS A 21 7.04 -13.98 24.80
C LYS A 21 6.30 -14.66 23.64
N ASN A 22 5.24 -15.41 23.92
CA ASN A 22 4.41 -16.05 22.89
C ASN A 22 3.74 -14.99 22.01
N MET A 23 3.20 -13.92 22.61
CA MET A 23 2.64 -12.79 21.87
C MET A 23 3.67 -12.15 20.93
N LYS A 24 4.90 -11.92 21.40
CA LYS A 24 5.97 -11.38 20.57
C LYS A 24 6.31 -12.27 19.36
N SER A 25 6.09 -13.58 19.46
CA SER A 25 6.35 -14.51 18.35
C SER A 25 5.30 -14.46 17.24
N ILE A 26 4.05 -14.11 17.58
CA ILE A 26 2.96 -13.98 16.61
C ILE A 26 2.85 -12.56 16.03
N ILE A 27 3.32 -11.54 16.76
CA ILE A 27 3.31 -10.15 16.29
C ILE A 27 4.36 -10.00 15.18
N PRO A 28 3.99 -9.46 14.01
CA PRO A 28 4.95 -9.19 12.94
C PRO A 28 6.11 -8.32 13.43
N SER A 29 7.33 -8.59 12.93
CA SER A 29 8.54 -7.80 13.26
C SER A 29 8.38 -6.29 13.02
N GLN A 30 7.39 -5.87 12.23
CA GLN A 30 6.98 -4.49 12.04
C GLN A 30 5.47 -4.39 12.17
N ASP A 31 5.00 -4.13 13.38
CA ASP A 31 3.61 -3.86 13.69
C ASP A 31 3.29 -2.37 13.45
N ILE A 32 2.98 -2.04 12.21
CA ILE A 32 2.64 -0.67 11.78
C ILE A 32 1.15 -0.35 11.96
N SER A 33 0.37 -1.33 12.41
CA SER A 33 -1.07 -1.19 12.61
C SER A 33 -1.34 -0.49 13.92
N LYS A 34 -2.53 0.11 14.03
CA LYS A 34 -2.98 0.63 15.33
C LYS A 34 -3.04 -0.54 16.30
N PHE A 35 -2.55 -0.34 17.52
CA PHE A 35 -2.57 -1.32 18.60
C PHE A 35 -3.87 -2.17 18.66
N LYS A 36 -5.04 -1.51 18.63
CA LYS A 36 -6.34 -2.18 18.71
C LYS A 36 -6.68 -3.04 17.48
N THR A 37 -6.17 -2.68 16.31
CA THR A 37 -6.34 -3.47 15.10
C THR A 37 -5.56 -4.77 15.22
N THR A 38 -4.28 -4.70 15.59
CA THR A 38 -3.43 -5.89 15.74
C THR A 38 -3.95 -6.80 16.84
N GLU A 39 -4.31 -6.25 18.00
CA GLU A 39 -4.91 -7.00 19.13
C GLU A 39 -6.18 -7.75 18.73
N SER A 40 -7.05 -7.14 17.90
CA SER A 40 -8.33 -7.76 17.51
C SER A 40 -8.19 -8.97 16.60
N HIS A 41 -7.08 -9.08 15.86
CA HIS A 41 -6.82 -10.18 14.95
C HIS A 41 -6.00 -11.32 15.57
N MET A 42 -5.57 -11.19 16.84
CA MET A 42 -4.84 -12.26 17.51
C MET A 42 -5.76 -13.45 17.78
N ASP A 43 -5.37 -14.64 17.32
CA ASP A 43 -5.98 -15.87 17.77
C ASP A 43 -5.45 -16.21 19.17
N TRP A 44 -6.29 -16.00 20.17
CA TRP A 44 -5.93 -16.24 21.56
C TRP A 44 -5.74 -17.72 21.87
N ASN A 45 -6.31 -18.64 21.09
CA ASN A 45 -6.11 -20.07 21.30
C ASN A 45 -4.68 -20.49 20.98
N ASP A 46 -4.01 -19.83 20.01
CA ASP A 46 -2.60 -20.07 19.71
C ASP A 46 -1.66 -19.61 20.83
N LEU A 47 -2.16 -18.72 21.70
CA LEU A 47 -1.43 -18.23 22.87
C LEU A 47 -1.70 -19.05 24.13
N ALA A 48 -2.61 -20.03 24.08
CA ALA A 48 -2.89 -20.90 25.21
C ALA A 48 -1.64 -21.72 25.58
N PHE A 49 -1.36 -21.85 26.87
CA PHE A 49 -0.22 -22.61 27.37
C PHE A 49 -0.50 -23.17 28.75
N LYS A 50 0.13 -24.30 29.08
CA LYS A 50 -0.14 -25.05 30.31
C LYS A 50 -1.64 -25.36 30.43
N ASN A 51 -2.28 -24.81 31.44
CA ASN A 51 -3.68 -24.86 31.82
C ASN A 51 -4.44 -23.57 31.45
N PHE A 52 -3.76 -22.55 30.94
CA PHE A 52 -4.36 -21.29 30.56
C PHE A 52 -4.93 -21.37 29.15
N THR A 53 -6.26 -21.25 29.06
CA THR A 53 -6.97 -21.20 27.78
C THR A 53 -6.80 -19.85 27.09
N GLY A 54 -7.13 -19.77 25.80
CA GLY A 54 -7.05 -18.51 25.05
C GLY A 54 -7.84 -17.36 25.70
N PRO A 55 -9.09 -17.56 26.14
CA PRO A 55 -9.83 -16.54 26.90
C PRO A 55 -9.12 -16.06 28.17
N MET A 56 -8.44 -16.96 28.90
CA MET A 56 -7.66 -16.60 30.09
C MET A 56 -6.43 -15.76 29.72
N CYS A 57 -5.74 -16.13 28.65
CA CYS A 57 -4.60 -15.37 28.11
C CYS A 57 -5.02 -13.96 27.67
N ARG A 58 -6.16 -13.85 26.99
CA ARG A 58 -6.76 -12.56 26.61
C ARG A 58 -7.08 -11.69 27.82
N GLN A 59 -7.73 -12.27 28.83
CA GLN A 59 -8.07 -11.55 30.06
C GLN A 59 -6.81 -11.04 30.76
N LYS A 60 -5.78 -11.88 30.88
CA LYS A 60 -4.52 -11.49 31.51
C LYS A 60 -3.77 -10.42 30.70
N TRP A 61 -3.80 -10.49 29.37
CA TRP A 61 -3.26 -9.44 28.51
C TRP A 61 -3.95 -8.09 28.74
N VAL A 62 -5.28 -8.06 28.84
CA VAL A 62 -6.03 -6.82 29.09
C VAL A 62 -5.64 -6.21 30.44
N GLU A 63 -5.46 -7.03 31.47
CA GLU A 63 -4.98 -6.60 32.79
C GLU A 63 -3.58 -5.99 32.69
N ILE A 64 -2.60 -6.72 32.15
CA ILE A 64 -1.20 -6.26 32.00
C ILE A 64 -1.13 -4.97 31.17
N SER A 65 -1.77 -4.95 30.00
CA SER A 65 -1.72 -3.81 29.08
C SER A 65 -2.44 -2.57 29.60
N SER A 66 -3.35 -2.71 30.58
CA SER A 66 -4.03 -1.57 31.18
C SER A 66 -3.11 -0.68 32.01
N GLU A 67 -2.06 -1.27 32.58
CA GLU A 67 -1.06 -0.60 33.44
C GLU A 67 0.12 -0.03 32.64
N VAL A 68 0.23 -0.35 31.35
CA VAL A 68 1.27 0.15 30.46
C VAL A 68 0.91 1.52 29.89
N ARG A 69 1.90 2.36 29.61
CA ARG A 69 1.72 3.67 28.94
C ARG A 69 0.97 3.53 27.61
N LYS A 70 0.13 4.53 27.27
CA LYS A 70 -0.70 4.56 26.06
C LYS A 70 -0.37 5.71 25.08
N PHE A 71 0.80 6.32 25.23
CA PHE A 71 1.27 7.42 24.37
C PHE A 71 2.62 7.06 23.74
N TRP A 72 2.95 7.67 22.61
CA TRP A 72 4.23 7.47 21.93
C TRP A 72 5.30 8.38 22.52
N THR A 73 6.51 7.85 22.66
CA THR A 73 7.69 8.59 23.06
C THR A 73 8.28 9.32 21.85
N VAL A 74 9.05 10.37 22.13
CA VAL A 74 9.82 11.05 21.08
C VAL A 74 10.77 10.08 20.38
N SER A 75 11.38 9.14 21.10
CA SER A 75 12.26 8.12 20.49
C SER A 75 11.54 7.25 19.46
N GLU A 76 10.29 6.83 19.73
CA GLU A 76 9.46 6.08 18.78
C GLU A 76 9.09 6.95 17.57
N ILE A 77 8.67 8.20 17.81
CA ILE A 77 8.33 9.14 16.73
C ILE A 77 9.55 9.43 15.84
N VAL A 78 10.73 9.60 16.44
CA VAL A 78 11.98 9.84 15.69
C VAL A 78 12.35 8.62 14.86
N HIS A 79 12.21 7.41 15.40
CA HIS A 79 12.46 6.18 14.64
C HIS A 79 11.56 6.09 13.40
N ASP A 80 10.26 6.33 13.55
CA ASP A 80 9.30 6.36 12.44
C ASP A 80 9.64 7.47 11.43
N ALA A 81 10.08 8.64 11.91
CA ALA A 81 10.49 9.76 11.07
C ALA A 81 11.76 9.46 10.26
N GLU A 82 12.76 8.81 10.85
CA GLU A 82 13.99 8.39 10.16
C GLU A 82 13.67 7.39 9.04
N GLU A 83 12.81 6.40 9.32
CA GLU A 83 12.35 5.45 8.32
C GLU A 83 11.62 6.17 7.18
N ARG A 84 10.73 7.10 7.52
CA ARG A 84 9.97 7.90 6.54
C ARG A 84 10.90 8.68 5.62
N VAL A 85 11.91 9.36 6.16
CA VAL A 85 12.89 10.15 5.38
C VAL A 85 13.73 9.24 4.48
N THR A 86 14.19 8.10 5.01
CA THR A 86 14.98 7.13 4.27
C THR A 86 14.18 6.54 3.10
N ASN A 87 12.93 6.15 3.33
CA ASN A 87 12.04 5.60 2.31
C ASN A 87 11.71 6.64 1.22
N LEU A 88 11.53 7.92 1.57
CA LEU A 88 11.40 9.01 0.59
C LEU A 88 12.64 9.15 -0.28
N TYR A 89 13.82 9.10 0.33
CA TYR A 89 15.08 9.23 -0.38
C TYR A 89 15.32 8.07 -1.34
N LYS A 90 15.05 6.84 -0.91
CA LYS A 90 15.08 5.65 -1.78
C LYS A 90 14.09 5.75 -2.93
N GLY A 91 12.84 6.14 -2.67
CA GLY A 91 11.83 6.33 -3.72
C GLY A 91 12.21 7.41 -4.74
N LYS A 92 12.83 8.51 -4.30
CA LYS A 92 13.36 9.54 -5.21
C LYS A 92 14.53 9.04 -6.05
N LYS A 93 15.46 8.27 -5.47
CA LYS A 93 16.57 7.64 -6.20
C LYS A 93 16.08 6.62 -7.22
N LEU A 94 15.11 5.79 -6.83
CA LEU A 94 14.48 4.79 -7.67
C LEU A 94 13.89 5.43 -8.94
N LYS A 95 13.03 6.45 -8.78
CA LYS A 95 12.40 7.15 -9.92
C LYS A 95 13.39 7.89 -10.82
N LYS A 96 14.56 8.27 -10.31
CA LYS A 96 15.62 8.96 -11.07
C LYS A 96 16.63 7.99 -11.69
N HIS A 97 16.54 6.69 -11.41
CA HIS A 97 17.53 5.74 -11.88
C HIS A 97 17.43 5.60 -13.42
N PRO A 98 18.54 5.67 -14.17
CA PRO A 98 18.51 5.65 -15.64
C PRO A 98 17.84 4.40 -16.24
N LYS A 99 18.00 3.26 -15.57
CA LYS A 99 17.38 1.97 -15.95
C LYS A 99 15.96 1.78 -15.39
N PHE A 100 15.42 2.72 -14.62
CA PHE A 100 14.07 2.57 -14.08
C PHE A 100 13.07 2.56 -15.24
N PRO A 101 12.28 1.49 -15.40
CA PRO A 101 11.35 1.39 -16.53
C PRO A 101 10.34 2.53 -16.49
N LYS A 102 10.05 3.13 -17.65
CA LYS A 102 9.02 4.16 -17.78
C LYS A 102 7.66 3.49 -17.86
N LYS A 103 6.66 4.06 -17.18
CA LYS A 103 5.29 3.55 -17.26
C LYS A 103 4.78 3.66 -18.70
N PRO A 104 4.04 2.65 -19.21
CA PRO A 104 3.38 2.72 -20.51
C PRO A 104 2.37 3.88 -20.53
N LEU A 105 2.20 4.50 -21.69
CA LEU A 105 1.24 5.59 -21.85
C LEU A 105 -0.17 5.03 -22.03
N ALA A 106 -1.12 5.48 -21.20
CA ALA A 106 -2.50 5.05 -21.36
C ALA A 106 -3.05 5.45 -22.75
N PRO A 107 -4.00 4.68 -23.31
CA PRO A 107 -4.46 4.85 -24.69
C PRO A 107 -4.84 6.29 -25.06
N TYR A 108 -5.61 6.96 -24.18
CA TYR A 108 -6.00 8.36 -24.35
C TYR A 108 -4.81 9.31 -24.44
N PHE A 109 -3.82 9.18 -23.55
CA PHE A 109 -2.64 10.07 -23.56
C PHE A 109 -1.82 9.90 -24.84
N ARG A 110 -1.78 8.69 -25.39
CA ARG A 110 -1.09 8.40 -26.65
C ARG A 110 -1.79 9.10 -27.83
N PHE A 111 -3.11 9.00 -27.91
CA PHE A 111 -3.93 9.77 -28.85
C PHE A 111 -3.75 11.28 -28.66
N PHE A 112 -3.82 11.75 -27.42
CA PHE A 112 -3.72 13.17 -27.08
C PHE A 112 -2.39 13.77 -27.55
N ILE A 113 -1.25 13.13 -27.27
CA ILE A 113 0.07 13.63 -27.69
C ILE A 113 0.16 13.69 -29.21
N GLU A 114 -0.30 12.64 -29.91
CA GLU A 114 -0.28 12.56 -31.36
C GLU A 114 -1.12 13.68 -32.01
N LYS A 115 -2.35 13.89 -31.52
CA LYS A 115 -3.27 14.88 -32.08
C LYS A 115 -2.97 16.30 -31.62
N LYS A 116 -2.56 16.51 -30.36
CA LYS A 116 -2.12 17.83 -29.85
C LYS A 116 -1.03 18.43 -30.73
N ALA A 117 -0.05 17.63 -31.16
CA ALA A 117 1.03 18.09 -32.03
C ALA A 117 0.53 18.56 -33.42
N GLN A 118 -0.58 17.99 -33.92
CA GLN A 118 -1.22 18.39 -35.18
C GLN A 118 -2.03 19.67 -34.97
N TYR A 119 -2.85 19.72 -33.92
CA TYR A 119 -3.71 20.86 -33.61
C TYR A 119 -2.93 22.13 -33.26
N VAL A 120 -1.85 22.05 -32.49
CA VAL A 120 -1.01 23.24 -32.15
C VAL A 120 -0.41 23.87 -33.42
N LYS A 121 -0.13 23.09 -34.46
CA LYS A 121 0.36 23.61 -35.75
C LYS A 121 -0.74 24.33 -36.54
N LEU A 122 -1.97 23.87 -36.44
CA LEU A 122 -3.12 24.43 -37.15
C LEU A 122 -3.74 25.63 -36.41
N HIS A 123 -3.68 25.62 -35.08
CA HIS A 123 -4.28 26.61 -34.19
C HIS A 123 -3.27 27.08 -33.13
N PRO A 124 -2.20 27.79 -33.52
CA PRO A 124 -1.15 28.23 -32.58
C PRO A 124 -1.64 29.22 -31.52
N GLU A 125 -2.78 29.88 -31.75
CA GLU A 125 -3.40 30.84 -30.82
C GLU A 125 -4.36 30.19 -29.82
N MET A 126 -4.70 28.90 -29.98
CA MET A 126 -5.64 28.20 -29.12
C MET A 126 -5.01 27.85 -27.77
N SER A 127 -5.77 28.00 -26.69
CA SER A 127 -5.29 27.65 -25.35
C SER A 127 -5.15 26.13 -25.19
N ASN A 128 -4.19 25.70 -24.36
CA ASN A 128 -4.03 24.26 -24.04
C ASN A 128 -5.29 23.66 -23.40
N LEU A 129 -6.07 24.48 -22.68
CA LEU A 129 -7.27 24.06 -21.98
C LEU A 129 -8.39 23.75 -22.99
N ASP A 130 -8.60 24.64 -23.96
CA ASP A 130 -9.59 24.44 -25.04
C ASP A 130 -9.22 23.24 -25.90
N LEU A 131 -7.92 23.11 -26.23
CA LEU A 131 -7.41 21.97 -26.98
C LEU A 131 -7.65 20.64 -26.26
N SER A 132 -7.46 20.61 -24.94
CA SER A 132 -7.68 19.40 -24.15
C SER A 132 -9.14 18.98 -24.10
N LYS A 133 -10.05 19.95 -24.02
CA LYS A 133 -11.50 19.68 -24.11
C LYS A 133 -11.88 19.09 -25.45
N ILE A 134 -11.38 19.66 -26.54
CA ILE A 134 -11.64 19.16 -27.91
C ILE A 134 -11.11 17.73 -28.05
N LEU A 135 -9.84 17.48 -27.71
CA LEU A 135 -9.23 16.16 -27.86
C LEU A 135 -9.85 15.08 -26.95
N SER A 136 -10.33 15.46 -25.76
CA SER A 136 -11.10 14.55 -24.91
C SER A 136 -12.39 14.11 -25.59
N LYS A 137 -13.14 15.05 -26.18
CA LYS A 137 -14.35 14.75 -26.94
C LYS A 137 -14.05 13.90 -28.18
N ASP A 138 -13.05 14.30 -28.98
CA ASP A 138 -12.64 13.57 -30.19
C ASP A 138 -12.28 12.11 -29.87
N TYR A 139 -11.61 11.85 -28.74
CA TYR A 139 -11.27 10.49 -28.33
C TYR A 139 -12.50 9.66 -27.94
N LYS A 140 -13.49 10.25 -27.26
CA LYS A 140 -14.74 9.55 -26.90
C LYS A 140 -15.53 9.16 -28.15
N GLU A 141 -15.58 10.04 -29.14
CA GLU A 141 -16.28 9.84 -30.41
C GLU A 141 -15.47 8.98 -31.42
N LEU A 142 -14.22 8.66 -31.11
CA LEU A 142 -13.35 7.86 -31.98
C LEU A 142 -13.93 6.45 -32.22
N PRO A 143 -13.92 5.95 -33.46
CA PRO A 143 -14.35 4.57 -33.76
C PRO A 143 -13.56 3.55 -32.94
N ASP A 144 -14.22 2.46 -32.55
CA ASP A 144 -13.60 1.42 -31.73
C ASP A 144 -12.37 0.80 -32.42
N GLU A 145 -12.41 0.64 -33.75
CA GLU A 145 -11.27 0.16 -34.53
C GLU A 145 -10.02 1.05 -34.37
N GLU A 146 -10.20 2.37 -34.32
CA GLU A 146 -9.09 3.31 -34.11
C GLU A 146 -8.65 3.35 -32.65
N LYS A 147 -9.58 3.25 -31.69
CA LYS A 147 -9.27 3.12 -30.26
C LYS A 147 -8.46 1.85 -29.98
N MET A 148 -8.80 0.75 -30.64
CA MET A 148 -8.16 -0.56 -30.45
C MET A 148 -6.66 -0.52 -30.72
N LYS A 149 -6.19 0.31 -31.68
CA LYS A 149 -4.76 0.53 -31.90
C LYS A 149 -4.07 1.05 -30.64
N TYR A 150 -4.62 2.09 -30.01
CA TYR A 150 -4.04 2.69 -28.81
C TYR A 150 -4.13 1.76 -27.60
N ILE A 151 -5.18 0.94 -27.52
CA ILE A 151 -5.35 -0.07 -26.48
C ILE A 151 -4.31 -1.18 -26.62
N GLN A 152 -4.11 -1.71 -27.83
CA GLN A 152 -3.14 -2.78 -28.07
C GLN A 152 -1.71 -2.30 -27.80
N ASP A 153 -1.34 -1.11 -28.28
CA ASP A 153 -0.03 -0.51 -28.00
C ASP A 153 0.22 -0.39 -26.49
N PHE A 154 -0.79 0.05 -25.71
CA PHE A 154 -0.69 0.10 -24.25
C PHE A 154 -0.52 -1.28 -23.62
N GLN A 155 -1.26 -2.29 -24.08
CA GLN A 155 -1.16 -3.65 -23.55
C GLN A 155 0.23 -4.26 -23.79
N ASP A 156 0.79 -4.08 -24.98
CA ASP A 156 2.11 -4.58 -25.34
C ASP A 156 3.20 -3.87 -24.52
N GLU A 157 3.14 -2.54 -24.42
CA GLU A 157 4.06 -1.74 -23.60
C GLU A 157 3.93 -2.07 -22.10
N LYS A 158 2.71 -2.40 -21.62
CA LYS A 158 2.47 -2.82 -20.23
C LYS A 158 3.15 -4.14 -19.92
N GLN A 159 3.03 -5.14 -20.79
CA GLN A 159 3.71 -6.43 -20.60
C GLN A 159 5.23 -6.27 -20.56
N GLU A 160 5.77 -5.42 -21.43
CA GLU A 160 7.22 -5.14 -21.45
C GLU A 160 7.66 -4.36 -20.21
N PHE A 161 6.86 -3.40 -19.75
CA PHE A 161 7.10 -2.70 -18.49
C PHE A 161 7.11 -3.64 -17.29
N GLU A 162 6.17 -4.59 -17.21
CA GLU A 162 6.10 -5.59 -16.14
C GLU A 162 7.34 -6.50 -16.10
N LYS A 163 7.84 -6.93 -17.25
CA LYS A 163 9.11 -7.69 -17.34
C LYS A 163 10.30 -6.86 -16.90
N ASN A 164 10.41 -5.63 -17.39
CA ASN A 164 11.53 -4.75 -17.09
C ASN A 164 11.54 -4.30 -15.63
N ILE A 165 10.37 -4.06 -15.02
CA ILE A 165 10.31 -3.71 -13.59
C ILE A 165 10.67 -4.91 -12.72
N ALA A 166 10.28 -6.13 -13.11
CA ALA A 166 10.71 -7.35 -12.40
C ALA A 166 12.24 -7.48 -12.42
N LYS A 167 12.86 -7.38 -13.60
CA LYS A 167 14.32 -7.42 -13.75
C LYS A 167 15.03 -6.30 -12.99
N PHE A 168 14.48 -5.09 -13.04
CA PHE A 168 15.02 -3.95 -12.30
C PHE A 168 15.03 -4.21 -10.78
N ARG A 169 13.97 -4.82 -10.24
CA ARG A 169 13.86 -5.17 -8.82
C ARG A 169 14.94 -6.17 -8.39
N GLU A 170 15.28 -7.11 -9.25
CA GLU A 170 16.35 -8.10 -9.01
C GLU A 170 17.74 -7.47 -9.08
N GLU A 171 17.99 -6.56 -10.03
CA GLU A 171 19.29 -5.88 -10.20
C GLU A 171 19.56 -4.80 -9.13
N HIS A 172 18.51 -4.22 -8.54
CA HIS A 172 18.60 -3.07 -7.62
C HIS A 172 17.82 -3.30 -6.31
N PRO A 173 18.18 -4.32 -5.51
CA PRO A 173 17.48 -4.64 -4.26
C PRO A 173 17.64 -3.54 -3.18
N ASP A 174 18.68 -2.72 -3.27
CA ASP A 174 18.99 -1.60 -2.37
C ASP A 174 18.04 -0.40 -2.56
N LEU A 175 17.57 -0.19 -3.79
CA LEU A 175 16.64 0.88 -4.18
C LEU A 175 15.19 0.48 -3.98
N MET A 176 14.91 -0.81 -3.83
CA MET A 176 13.58 -1.26 -3.48
C MET A 176 13.23 -0.79 -2.07
N PRO A 177 12.07 -0.12 -1.88
CA PRO A 177 11.54 0.00 -0.54
C PRO A 177 11.37 -1.42 -0.01
N THR A 178 11.99 -1.73 1.13
CA THR A 178 11.62 -2.91 1.92
C THR A 178 10.11 -2.90 2.01
N ARG A 179 9.47 -4.02 1.66
CA ARG A 179 8.02 -4.21 1.40
C ARG A 179 7.09 -3.88 2.58
N LYS A 180 7.47 -2.99 3.48
CA LYS A 180 6.92 -2.87 4.83
C LYS A 180 6.12 -1.59 5.09
N SER A 181 5.76 -0.86 4.04
CA SER A 181 4.57 -0.01 4.05
C SER A 181 3.99 0.10 2.64
N VAL A 182 3.71 -1.03 1.99
CA VAL A 182 2.77 -0.98 0.88
C VAL A 182 1.39 -0.84 1.53
N ARG A 183 0.98 0.41 1.80
CA ARG A 183 -0.41 0.72 1.44
C ARG A 183 -0.44 0.37 -0.03
N GLU A 184 -1.07 -0.75 -0.36
CA GLU A 184 -1.58 -0.93 -1.70
C GLU A 184 -2.39 0.34 -1.93
N THR A 185 -1.81 1.30 -2.65
CA THR A 185 -2.62 2.00 -3.63
C THR A 185 -3.09 0.86 -4.51
N GLN A 186 -4.21 0.27 -4.11
CA GLN A 186 -5.04 -0.51 -4.99
C GLN A 186 -5.10 0.34 -6.24
N ASP A 187 -4.54 -0.16 -7.34
CA ASP A 187 -5.09 0.24 -8.63
C ASP A 187 -6.60 0.04 -8.44
N PRO A 188 -7.42 1.08 -8.65
CA PRO A 188 -8.86 0.92 -8.58
C PRO A 188 -9.22 -0.33 -9.38
N PRO A 189 -10.16 -1.17 -8.89
CA PRO A 189 -10.71 -2.23 -9.71
C PRO A 189 -11.04 -1.64 -11.07
N GLN A 190 -10.76 -2.38 -12.14
CA GLN A 190 -11.24 -2.04 -13.48
C GLN A 190 -12.75 -1.82 -13.39
N LYS A 191 -13.14 -0.57 -13.17
CA LYS A 191 -14.48 -0.08 -13.43
C LYS A 191 -14.43 0.30 -14.89
N GLU A 192 -15.05 -0.56 -15.69
CA GLU A 192 -15.84 -0.04 -16.78
C GLU A 192 -16.73 1.11 -16.24
N GLU A 193 -16.90 2.11 -17.09
CA GLU A 193 -17.83 3.25 -16.97
C GLU A 193 -17.26 4.54 -16.34
N GLU A 194 -17.15 5.52 -17.24
CA GLU A 194 -17.70 6.87 -17.15
C GLU A 194 -17.48 7.73 -15.88
N GLU A 195 -17.14 8.98 -16.20
CA GLU A 195 -17.26 10.22 -15.42
C GLU A 195 -16.10 10.64 -14.49
N ASP A 196 -15.69 11.89 -14.77
CA ASP A 196 -14.98 12.86 -13.92
C ASP A 196 -13.49 12.68 -13.60
N GLU A 197 -12.66 12.86 -14.64
CA GLU A 197 -11.35 13.52 -14.48
C GLU A 197 -11.36 14.87 -15.24
N GLU A 198 -12.27 15.78 -14.82
CA GLU A 198 -12.15 17.22 -15.07
C GLU A 198 -11.56 17.87 -13.81
N GLU A 199 -10.24 17.85 -13.64
CA GLU A 199 -9.51 18.97 -13.04
C GLU A 199 -7.98 18.77 -13.13
N ASN A 200 -7.34 19.71 -13.82
CA ASN A 200 -5.89 19.92 -13.94
C ASN A 200 -5.07 18.87 -14.71
N LEU A 201 -5.23 18.85 -16.04
CA LEU A 201 -4.09 18.59 -16.92
C LEU A 201 -3.18 19.85 -16.95
N PRO A 202 -1.84 19.69 -16.88
CA PRO A 202 -0.88 20.78 -17.05
C PRO A 202 -0.81 21.34 -18.47
#